data_AF-A0A9W6SB69-F1
#
_entry.id   AF-A0A9W6SB69-F1
#
_cell.length_a   1.000
_cell.length_b   1.000
_cell.length_c   1.000
_cell.angle_alpha   90.00
_cell.angle_beta   90.00
_cell.angle_gamma   90.00
#
_symmetry.space_group_name_H-M   'P 1'
#
loop_
_entity.id
_entity.type
_entity.pdbx_description
1 polymer ?
#
loop_
_entity_poly.entity_id
_entity_poly.type
_entity_poly.pdbx_seq_one_letter_code
_entity_poly.pdbx_strand_id
1 'polypeptide(L)'
;MNGNWSPPIPTGADAVSAWRELDRQTRRDLLRGTGPHADPVVACVAVGYARTMLGGRWRARRLRRSFVFALAAIASMIAGAYLTALLHRPGVASAVPVVVLVAGSVWFVLDTTRLRLRLIRMENVNAPALLAGEVPAPWTAPSPVQGRPLTIAHDRRATSLGYARAFAVTGACAVVMPLLLGWFAAPFLVLCAVLWPLMAYNLIHWVLPRRPVLVLDGGGVRFGTGVGLPWSAITEIRVHPLRTGNRPNPRHRVIAFVCADPQVPLASLKGFRRGNARRSLTYYGSPLAVASRNLDHTTEEIVAAAVALHPVPVRRFAPS
;
A
#
# COMPACT_ATOMS: atom_id res chain seq x y z
N MET A 1 -3.07 17.42 -38.54
CA MET A 1 -2.25 18.03 -37.46
C MET A 1 -2.66 17.37 -36.14
N ASN A 2 -2.10 16.21 -35.82
CA ASN A 2 -2.37 15.51 -34.57
C ASN A 2 -1.30 15.90 -33.56
N GLY A 3 -1.38 17.14 -33.07
CA GLY A 3 -0.55 17.56 -31.95
C GLY A 3 -0.95 16.74 -30.74
N ASN A 4 0.00 16.00 -30.16
CA ASN A 4 -0.13 15.32 -28.86
C ASN A 4 -0.31 16.37 -27.75
N TRP A 5 -1.47 17.04 -27.74
CA TRP A 5 -1.82 17.98 -26.70
C TRP A 5 -2.30 17.17 -25.49
N SER A 6 -1.48 17.14 -24.45
CA SER A 6 -1.87 16.61 -23.14
C SER A 6 -2.28 17.76 -22.24
N PRO A 7 -3.53 17.83 -21.75
CA PRO A 7 -3.95 18.89 -20.85
C PRO A 7 -3.09 18.87 -19.57
N PRO A 8 -2.70 20.05 -19.04
CA PRO A 8 -1.88 20.11 -17.84
C PRO A 8 -2.61 19.45 -16.66
N ILE A 9 -1.90 18.64 -15.89
CA ILE A 9 -2.47 17.96 -14.71
C ILE A 9 -2.62 19.01 -13.60
N PRO A 10 -3.85 19.33 -13.15
CA PRO A 10 -4.05 20.32 -12.10
C PRO A 10 -3.46 19.82 -10.77
N THR A 11 -3.00 20.74 -9.92
CA THR A 11 -2.43 20.41 -8.60
C THR A 11 -3.09 21.22 -7.48
N GLY A 12 -2.94 20.79 -6.22
CA GLY A 12 -3.29 21.62 -5.06
C GLY A 12 -4.78 21.98 -4.95
N ALA A 13 -5.09 23.27 -4.87
CA ALA A 13 -6.47 23.75 -4.76
C ALA A 13 -7.25 23.51 -6.07
N ASP A 14 -6.63 23.81 -7.21
CA ASP A 14 -7.22 23.72 -8.54
C ASP A 14 -7.64 22.28 -8.87
N ALA A 15 -6.81 21.30 -8.50
CA ALA A 15 -7.17 19.88 -8.64
C ALA A 15 -8.45 19.50 -7.86
N VAL A 16 -8.68 20.13 -6.70
CA VAL A 16 -9.88 19.86 -5.90
C VAL A 16 -11.09 20.61 -6.42
N SER A 17 -10.92 21.82 -6.94
CA SER A 17 -11.98 22.59 -7.61
C SER A 17 -12.45 21.88 -8.88
N ALA A 18 -11.53 21.55 -9.78
CA ALA A 18 -11.83 20.79 -10.99
C ALA A 18 -12.49 19.43 -10.68
N TRP A 19 -12.01 18.73 -9.64
CA TRP A 19 -12.68 17.49 -9.20
C TRP A 19 -14.11 17.73 -8.69
N ARG A 20 -14.40 18.88 -8.07
CA ARG A 20 -15.75 19.21 -7.57
C ARG A 20 -16.72 19.54 -8.69
N GLU A 21 -16.22 20.11 -9.78
CA GLU A 21 -16.97 20.46 -10.99
C GLU A 21 -17.42 19.23 -11.78
N LEU A 22 -16.68 18.12 -11.69
CA LEU A 22 -17.13 16.84 -12.23
C LEU A 22 -18.46 16.41 -11.59
N ASP A 23 -19.35 15.86 -12.41
CA ASP A 23 -20.63 15.33 -11.92
C ASP A 23 -20.40 14.19 -10.91
N ARG A 24 -21.45 13.88 -10.14
CA ARG A 24 -21.36 12.90 -9.05
C ARG A 24 -21.12 11.48 -9.56
N GLN A 25 -21.62 11.15 -10.75
CA GLN A 25 -21.53 9.81 -11.32
C GLN A 25 -20.12 9.56 -11.86
N THR A 26 -19.56 10.49 -12.64
CA THR A 26 -18.18 10.44 -13.14
C THR A 26 -17.18 10.28 -11.99
N ARG A 27 -17.33 11.05 -10.90
CA ARG A 27 -16.47 10.88 -9.71
C ARG A 27 -16.56 9.49 -9.08
N ARG A 28 -17.77 8.91 -9.01
CA ARG A 28 -17.96 7.56 -8.46
C ARG A 28 -17.29 6.52 -9.36
N ASP A 29 -17.39 6.67 -10.66
CA ASP A 29 -16.82 5.74 -11.63
C ASP A 29 -15.28 5.82 -11.66
N LEU A 30 -14.73 7.04 -11.62
CA LEU A 30 -13.29 7.26 -11.43
C LEU A 30 -12.77 6.62 -10.12
N LEU A 31 -13.49 6.77 -9.00
CA LEU A 31 -13.13 6.15 -7.72
C LEU A 31 -13.28 4.62 -7.70
N ARG A 32 -14.13 4.06 -8.57
CA ARG A 32 -14.22 2.59 -8.78
C ARG A 32 -12.99 2.09 -9.53
N GLY A 33 -12.42 2.90 -10.43
CA GLY A 33 -11.20 2.59 -11.19
C GLY A 33 -11.39 1.43 -12.17
N THR A 34 -12.54 1.39 -12.85
CA THR A 34 -12.94 0.33 -13.79
C THR A 34 -12.11 0.33 -15.07
N GLY A 35 -11.48 1.45 -15.43
CA GLY A 35 -10.62 1.61 -16.59
C GLY A 35 -10.19 3.07 -16.76
N PRO A 36 -9.24 3.35 -17.67
CA PRO A 36 -8.91 4.73 -18.00
C PRO A 36 -10.16 5.44 -18.52
N HIS A 37 -10.35 6.70 -18.12
CA HIS A 37 -11.46 7.48 -18.61
C HIS A 37 -11.24 7.83 -20.10
N ALA A 38 -12.30 7.80 -20.91
CA ALA A 38 -12.21 8.06 -22.35
C ALA A 38 -11.82 9.52 -22.65
N ASP A 39 -12.33 10.46 -21.85
CA ASP A 39 -11.94 11.87 -21.94
C ASP A 39 -10.60 12.13 -21.19
N PRO A 40 -9.54 12.58 -21.89
CA PRO A 40 -8.23 12.85 -21.30
C PRO A 40 -8.25 14.00 -20.29
N VAL A 41 -9.14 15.00 -20.44
CA VAL A 41 -9.26 16.11 -19.47
C VAL A 41 -9.75 15.58 -18.14
N VAL A 42 -10.78 14.73 -18.14
CA VAL A 42 -11.32 14.09 -16.94
C VAL A 42 -10.27 13.17 -16.30
N ALA A 43 -9.50 12.44 -17.11
CA ALA A 43 -8.39 11.63 -16.61
C ALA A 43 -7.31 12.50 -15.93
N CYS A 44 -6.95 13.65 -16.50
CA CYS A 44 -6.02 14.61 -15.88
C CYS A 44 -6.53 15.13 -14.53
N VAL A 45 -7.81 15.51 -14.45
CA VAL A 45 -8.44 15.96 -13.20
C VAL A 45 -8.41 14.84 -12.15
N ALA A 46 -8.70 13.61 -12.54
CA ALA A 46 -8.64 12.44 -11.65
C ALA A 46 -7.23 12.23 -11.09
N VAL A 47 -6.21 12.23 -11.95
CA VAL A 47 -4.79 12.07 -11.56
C VAL A 47 -4.34 13.20 -10.63
N GLY A 48 -4.65 14.45 -10.99
CA GLY A 48 -4.34 15.63 -10.19
C GLY A 48 -4.98 15.59 -8.79
N TYR A 49 -6.26 15.19 -8.72
CA TYR A 49 -6.98 15.01 -7.46
C TYR A 49 -6.36 13.89 -6.61
N ALA A 50 -6.08 12.72 -7.20
CA ALA A 50 -5.47 11.61 -6.48
C ALA A 50 -4.11 12.00 -5.89
N ARG A 51 -3.24 12.63 -6.68
CA ARG A 51 -1.91 13.10 -6.24
C ARG A 51 -2.03 14.10 -5.09
N THR A 52 -2.89 15.11 -5.24
CA THR A 52 -3.15 16.13 -4.22
C THR A 52 -3.65 15.51 -2.91
N MET A 53 -4.57 14.55 -3.01
CA MET A 53 -5.15 13.89 -1.85
C MET A 53 -4.19 12.91 -1.18
N LEU A 54 -3.29 12.27 -1.93
CA LEU A 54 -2.30 11.32 -1.43
C LEU A 54 -1.04 11.98 -0.86
N GLY A 55 -0.69 13.20 -1.29
CA GLY A 55 0.47 13.96 -0.81
C GLY A 55 0.25 14.59 0.57
N GLY A 56 -0.22 15.84 0.62
CA GLY A 56 -0.29 16.62 1.87
C GLY A 56 -1.65 16.59 2.58
N ARG A 57 -2.75 16.60 1.83
CA ARG A 57 -4.11 16.73 2.42
C ARG A 57 -4.59 15.47 3.13
N TRP A 58 -3.99 14.31 2.85
CA TRP A 58 -4.27 13.08 3.58
C TRP A 58 -4.03 13.24 5.09
N ARG A 59 -2.94 13.92 5.47
CA ARG A 59 -2.58 14.09 6.89
C ARG A 59 -3.61 14.94 7.61
N ALA A 60 -4.00 16.07 7.05
CA ALA A 60 -5.03 16.94 7.64
C ALA A 60 -6.38 16.21 7.77
N ARG A 61 -6.80 15.47 6.73
CA ARG A 61 -8.02 14.66 6.80
C ARG A 61 -7.93 13.55 7.84
N ARG A 62 -6.79 12.86 7.93
CA ARG A 62 -6.54 11.82 8.94
C ARG A 62 -6.60 12.41 10.34
N LEU A 63 -5.90 13.53 10.59
CA LEU A 63 -5.93 14.23 11.88
C LEU A 63 -7.34 14.66 12.26
N ARG A 64 -8.09 15.30 11.36
CA ARG A 64 -9.48 15.70 11.61
C ARG A 64 -10.36 14.50 11.97
N ARG A 65 -10.26 13.40 11.21
CA ARG A 65 -11.04 12.19 11.49
C ARG A 65 -10.59 11.50 12.79
N SER A 66 -9.28 11.49 13.09
CA SER A 66 -8.74 10.97 14.35
C SER A 66 -9.23 11.80 15.54
N PHE A 67 -9.33 13.11 15.39
CA PHE A 67 -9.90 14.00 16.40
C PHE A 67 -11.38 13.72 16.63
N VAL A 68 -12.19 13.60 15.57
CA VAL A 68 -13.61 13.22 15.68
C VAL A 68 -13.77 11.84 16.33
N PHE A 69 -12.93 10.87 15.97
CA PHE A 69 -12.93 9.56 16.59
C PHE A 69 -12.55 9.61 18.08
N ALA A 70 -11.54 10.41 18.45
CA ALA A 70 -11.16 10.61 19.84
C ALA A 70 -12.30 11.24 20.66
N LEU A 71 -13.00 12.25 20.13
CA LEU A 71 -14.18 12.82 20.78
C LEU A 71 -15.31 11.79 20.96
N ALA A 72 -15.60 10.98 19.93
CA ALA A 72 -16.60 9.93 20.03
C ALA A 72 -16.22 8.86 21.06
N ALA A 73 -14.94 8.51 21.14
CA ALA A 73 -14.41 7.60 22.17
C ALA A 73 -14.61 8.18 23.58
N ILE A 74 -14.21 9.44 23.81
CA ILE A 74 -14.40 10.13 25.09
C ILE A 74 -15.88 10.18 25.48
N ALA A 75 -16.76 10.59 24.55
CA ALA A 75 -18.20 10.62 24.79
C ALA A 75 -18.75 9.22 25.15
N SER A 76 -18.27 8.16 24.48
CA SER A 76 -18.68 6.78 24.81
C SER A 76 -18.23 6.34 26.20
N MET A 77 -17.04 6.78 26.65
CA MET A 77 -16.54 6.48 28.00
C MET A 77 -17.38 7.19 29.07
N ILE A 78 -17.72 8.48 28.85
CA ILE A 78 -18.58 9.26 29.76
C ILE A 78 -19.97 8.60 29.85
N ALA A 79 -20.56 8.25 28.70
CA ALA A 79 -21.86 7.57 28.66
C ALA A 79 -21.82 6.21 29.36
N GLY A 80 -20.75 5.42 29.17
CA GLY A 80 -20.55 4.13 29.83
C GLY A 80 -20.42 4.27 31.36
N ALA A 81 -19.69 5.28 31.84
CA ALA A 81 -19.58 5.58 33.26
C ALA A 81 -20.94 5.97 33.86
N TYR A 82 -21.69 6.83 33.18
CA TYR A 82 -23.04 7.23 33.61
C TYR A 82 -24.02 6.05 33.64
N LEU A 83 -24.02 5.20 32.61
CA LEU A 83 -24.82 3.97 32.56
C LEU A 83 -24.44 2.99 33.67
N THR A 84 -23.15 2.91 34.03
CA THR A 84 -22.68 2.04 35.11
C THR A 84 -23.24 2.50 36.45
N ALA A 85 -23.18 3.81 36.70
CA ALA A 85 -23.74 4.43 37.91
C ALA A 85 -25.27 4.26 38.00
N LEU A 86 -25.97 4.36 36.87
CA LEU A 86 -27.44 4.25 36.83
C LEU A 86 -27.92 2.79 37.00
N LEU A 87 -27.32 1.86 36.27
CA LEU A 87 -27.83 0.49 36.15
C LEU A 87 -27.30 -0.48 37.21
N HIS A 88 -26.26 -0.11 37.97
CA HIS A 88 -25.56 -1.00 38.92
C HIS A 88 -25.11 -2.34 38.30
N ARG A 89 -24.99 -2.39 36.97
CA ARG A 89 -24.57 -3.55 36.18
C ARG A 89 -23.26 -3.22 35.47
N PRO A 90 -22.12 -3.35 36.16
CA PRO A 90 -20.82 -2.93 35.63
C PRO A 90 -20.44 -3.69 34.36
N GLY A 91 -20.96 -4.90 34.13
CA GLY A 91 -20.66 -5.69 32.94
C GLY A 91 -21.25 -5.16 31.62
N VAL A 92 -22.49 -4.65 31.63
CA VAL A 92 -23.19 -4.24 30.39
C VAL A 92 -22.81 -2.80 29.98
N ALA A 93 -22.79 -1.89 30.96
CA ALA A 93 -22.49 -0.48 30.72
C ALA A 93 -21.07 -0.23 30.20
N SER A 94 -20.14 -1.13 30.53
CA SER A 94 -18.75 -1.06 30.12
C SER A 94 -18.44 -1.73 28.78
N ALA A 95 -19.31 -2.63 28.30
CA ALA A 95 -19.16 -3.22 26.97
C ALA A 95 -19.35 -2.18 25.85
N VAL A 96 -20.20 -1.17 26.08
CA VAL A 96 -20.53 -0.10 25.11
C VAL A 96 -19.29 0.67 24.63
N PRO A 97 -18.46 1.30 25.49
CA PRO A 97 -17.28 2.03 25.04
C PRO A 97 -16.25 1.12 24.35
N VAL A 98 -16.10 -0.13 24.80
CA VAL A 98 -15.20 -1.11 24.15
C VAL A 98 -15.66 -1.40 22.73
N VAL A 99 -16.95 -1.69 22.55
CA VAL A 99 -17.52 -1.96 21.22
C VAL A 99 -17.39 -0.74 20.31
N VAL A 100 -17.69 0.47 20.80
CA VAL A 100 -17.54 1.72 20.03
C VAL A 100 -16.08 1.96 19.64
N LEU A 101 -15.13 1.76 20.55
CA LEU A 101 -13.71 1.91 20.29
C LEU A 101 -13.21 0.90 19.26
N VAL A 102 -13.54 -0.38 19.41
CA VAL A 102 -13.11 -1.44 18.48
C VAL A 102 -13.76 -1.23 17.12
N ALA A 103 -15.10 -1.12 17.06
CA ALA A 103 -15.83 -0.96 15.80
C ALA A 103 -15.44 0.34 15.09
N GLY A 104 -15.33 1.45 15.82
CA GLY A 104 -14.93 2.73 15.27
C GLY A 104 -13.46 2.75 14.81
N SER A 105 -12.54 2.08 15.52
CA SER A 105 -11.15 1.93 15.07
C SER A 105 -11.05 1.09 13.81
N VAL A 106 -11.75 -0.04 13.76
CA VAL A 106 -11.81 -0.91 12.59
C VAL A 106 -12.41 -0.16 11.40
N TRP A 107 -13.55 0.51 11.59
CA TRP A 107 -14.18 1.34 10.56
C TRP A 107 -13.25 2.45 10.06
N PHE A 108 -12.59 3.18 10.97
CA PHE A 108 -11.65 4.25 10.64
C PHE A 108 -10.47 3.73 9.82
N VAL A 109 -9.85 2.63 10.24
CA VAL A 109 -8.71 2.01 9.53
C VAL A 109 -9.15 1.48 8.16
N LEU A 110 -10.30 0.82 8.08
CA LEU A 110 -10.82 0.28 6.82
C LEU A 110 -11.23 1.40 5.86
N ASP A 111 -11.94 2.43 6.30
CA ASP A 111 -12.36 3.54 5.44
C ASP A 111 -11.16 4.33 4.91
N THR A 112 -10.20 4.66 5.78
CA THR A 112 -8.98 5.37 5.38
C THR A 112 -8.14 4.53 4.42
N THR A 113 -7.96 3.24 4.70
CA THR A 113 -7.24 2.34 3.81
C THR A 113 -7.97 2.19 2.46
N ARG A 114 -9.29 1.95 2.47
CA ARG A 114 -10.10 1.80 1.25
C ARG A 114 -10.06 3.04 0.38
N LEU A 115 -10.23 4.23 0.95
CA LEU A 115 -10.16 5.48 0.20
C LEU A 115 -8.75 5.70 -0.38
N ARG A 116 -7.70 5.47 0.40
CA ARG A 116 -6.31 5.58 -0.09
C ARG A 116 -6.07 4.64 -1.26
N LEU A 117 -6.53 3.40 -1.16
CA LEU A 117 -6.42 2.40 -2.22
C LEU A 117 -7.21 2.81 -3.47
N ARG A 118 -8.43 3.34 -3.32
CA ARG A 118 -9.21 3.86 -4.46
C ARG A 118 -8.49 5.01 -5.17
N LEU A 119 -7.88 5.92 -4.43
CA LEU A 119 -7.11 7.03 -5.01
C LEU A 119 -5.86 6.53 -5.76
N ILE A 120 -5.14 5.56 -5.19
CA ILE A 120 -3.98 4.92 -5.85
C ILE A 120 -4.42 4.22 -7.14
N ARG A 121 -5.54 3.48 -7.09
CA ARG A 121 -6.11 2.82 -8.27
C ARG A 121 -6.49 3.84 -9.34
N MET A 122 -7.22 4.88 -8.96
CA MET A 122 -7.66 5.93 -9.87
C MET A 122 -6.47 6.59 -10.58
N GLU A 123 -5.39 6.88 -9.85
CA GLU A 123 -4.16 7.39 -10.45
C GLU A 123 -3.50 6.36 -11.38
N ASN A 124 -3.27 5.14 -10.92
CA ASN A 124 -2.55 4.13 -11.70
C ASN A 124 -3.30 3.69 -12.97
N VAL A 125 -4.63 3.82 -12.98
CA VAL A 125 -5.47 3.50 -14.14
C VAL A 125 -5.47 4.63 -15.18
N ASN A 126 -5.48 5.89 -14.75
CA ASN A 126 -5.59 7.04 -15.65
C ASN A 126 -4.22 7.61 -16.08
N ALA A 127 -3.21 7.55 -15.20
CA ALA A 127 -1.88 8.11 -15.48
C ALA A 127 -1.22 7.49 -16.72
N PRO A 128 -1.22 6.15 -16.95
CA PRO A 128 -0.56 5.58 -18.12
C PRO A 128 -1.14 6.05 -19.46
N ALA A 129 -2.46 6.32 -19.54
CA ALA A 129 -3.10 6.81 -20.76
C ALA A 129 -2.66 8.25 -21.09
N LEU A 130 -2.51 9.08 -20.06
CA LEU A 130 -2.01 10.45 -20.19
C LEU A 130 -0.51 10.49 -20.53
N LEU A 131 0.25 9.56 -19.96
CA LEU A 131 1.70 9.45 -20.15
C LEU A 131 2.07 8.58 -21.37
N ALA A 132 1.11 8.06 -22.13
CA ALA A 132 1.40 7.25 -23.31
C ALA A 132 2.15 8.03 -24.40
N GLY A 133 2.06 9.36 -24.38
CA GLY A 133 2.86 10.26 -25.21
C GLY A 133 4.15 10.76 -24.56
N GLU A 134 4.35 10.54 -23.25
CA GLU A 134 5.62 10.83 -22.59
C GLU A 134 6.59 9.68 -22.85
N VAL A 135 7.69 9.99 -23.54
CA VAL A 135 8.81 9.05 -23.67
C VAL A 135 9.24 8.68 -22.25
N PRO A 136 9.17 7.39 -21.84
CA PRO A 136 9.61 6.99 -20.52
C PRO A 136 11.04 7.49 -20.34
N ALA A 137 11.27 8.26 -19.26
CA ALA A 137 12.59 8.83 -19.01
C ALA A 137 13.65 7.73 -19.17
N PRO A 138 14.63 7.91 -20.08
CA PRO A 138 15.58 6.86 -20.42
C PRO A 138 16.24 6.40 -19.12
N TRP A 139 16.11 5.11 -18.83
CA TRP A 139 16.77 4.54 -17.68
C TRP A 139 18.26 4.46 -17.97
N THR A 140 19.03 5.38 -17.40
CA THR A 140 20.48 5.23 -17.30
C THR A 140 20.74 4.14 -16.25
N ALA A 141 21.15 2.97 -16.72
CA ALA A 141 21.60 1.91 -15.84
C ALA A 141 22.75 2.45 -14.97
N PRO A 142 22.71 2.29 -13.63
CA PRO A 142 23.94 2.35 -12.87
C PRO A 142 24.93 1.32 -13.44
N SER A 143 26.24 1.59 -13.36
CA SER A 143 27.33 0.82 -13.99
C SER A 143 27.05 -0.68 -14.10
N PRO A 144 27.39 -1.33 -15.23
CA PRO A 144 26.90 -2.64 -15.60
C PRO A 144 27.13 -3.65 -14.48
N VAL A 145 26.02 -4.02 -13.83
CA VAL A 145 25.99 -5.22 -12.99
C VAL A 145 26.16 -6.37 -13.98
N GLN A 146 27.32 -7.02 -13.98
CA GLN A 146 27.55 -8.25 -14.73
C GLN A 146 26.37 -9.18 -14.48
N GLY A 147 25.76 -9.76 -15.53
CA GLY A 147 24.51 -10.56 -15.53
C GLY A 147 24.54 -11.81 -14.64
N ARG A 148 24.86 -11.61 -13.36
CA ARG A 148 24.93 -12.59 -12.29
C ARG A 148 23.54 -12.70 -11.68
N PRO A 149 23.15 -13.91 -11.25
CA PRO A 149 21.92 -14.08 -10.50
C PRO A 149 21.87 -13.16 -9.28
N LEU A 150 20.75 -12.45 -9.11
CA LEU A 150 20.50 -11.58 -7.96
C LEU A 150 19.47 -12.23 -7.04
N THR A 151 19.87 -12.55 -5.81
CA THR A 151 18.96 -13.03 -4.77
C THR A 151 18.62 -11.88 -3.83
N ILE A 152 17.34 -11.56 -3.74
CA ILE A 152 16.81 -10.44 -2.97
C ILE A 152 16.05 -11.00 -1.78
N ALA A 153 16.41 -10.53 -0.59
CA ALA A 153 15.79 -10.91 0.67
C ALA A 153 15.28 -9.67 1.40
N HIS A 154 14.71 -9.88 2.59
CA HIS A 154 14.41 -8.76 3.48
C HIS A 154 15.69 -8.16 4.05
N ASP A 155 15.76 -6.83 4.13
CA ASP A 155 16.80 -6.15 4.92
C ASP A 155 16.60 -6.53 6.39
N ARG A 156 17.50 -7.39 6.89
CA ARG A 156 17.44 -7.90 8.26
C ARG A 156 17.46 -6.76 9.28
N ARG A 157 18.30 -5.74 9.09
CA ARG A 157 18.47 -4.65 10.07
C ARG A 157 17.24 -3.76 10.08
N ALA A 158 16.81 -3.26 8.93
CA ALA A 158 15.65 -2.39 8.83
C ALA A 158 14.36 -3.10 9.27
N THR A 159 14.18 -4.35 8.85
CA THR A 159 12.97 -5.14 9.17
C THR A 159 12.94 -5.54 10.64
N SER A 160 14.06 -6.02 11.21
CA SER A 160 14.12 -6.38 12.64
C SER A 160 13.90 -5.15 13.53
N LEU A 161 14.48 -4.00 13.18
CA LEU A 161 14.23 -2.75 13.91
C LEU A 161 12.76 -2.32 13.82
N GLY A 162 12.11 -2.53 12.67
CA GLY A 162 10.67 -2.33 12.50
C GLY A 162 9.84 -3.20 13.43
N TYR A 163 10.15 -4.51 13.51
CA TYR A 163 9.51 -5.44 14.43
C TYR A 163 9.76 -5.06 15.89
N ALA A 164 11.01 -4.77 16.28
CA ALA A 164 11.38 -4.38 17.64
C ALA A 164 10.60 -3.14 18.10
N ARG A 165 10.48 -2.11 17.25
CA ARG A 165 9.66 -0.93 17.54
C ARG A 165 8.18 -1.27 17.71
N ALA A 166 7.64 -2.14 16.86
CA ALA A 166 6.25 -2.56 16.96
C ALA A 166 5.99 -3.36 18.26
N PHE A 167 6.90 -4.27 18.64
CA PHE A 167 6.85 -4.98 19.92
C PHE A 167 6.95 -4.02 21.10
N ALA A 168 7.89 -3.06 21.09
CA ALA A 168 8.05 -2.09 22.17
C ALA A 168 6.79 -1.24 22.37
N VAL A 169 6.21 -0.71 21.28
CA VAL A 169 4.99 0.11 21.35
C VAL A 169 3.80 -0.72 21.83
N THR A 170 3.58 -1.90 21.25
CA THR A 170 2.45 -2.75 21.65
C THR A 170 2.62 -3.32 23.05
N GLY A 171 3.85 -3.61 23.48
CA GLY A 171 4.19 -4.03 24.84
C GLY A 171 3.93 -2.93 25.86
N ALA A 172 4.38 -1.70 25.60
CA ALA A 172 4.06 -0.55 26.45
C ALA A 172 2.54 -0.35 26.56
N CYS A 173 1.80 -0.42 25.46
CA CYS A 173 0.34 -0.37 25.49
C CYS A 173 -0.27 -1.53 26.29
N ALA A 174 0.27 -2.75 26.19
CA ALA A 174 -0.22 -3.91 26.92
C ALA A 174 0.02 -3.81 28.43
N VAL A 175 0.99 -3.01 28.87
CA VAL A 175 1.20 -2.69 30.30
C VAL A 175 0.30 -1.54 30.75
N VAL A 176 0.22 -0.46 29.96
CA VAL A 176 -0.54 0.75 30.33
C VAL A 176 -2.05 0.52 30.30
N MET A 177 -2.57 -0.22 29.31
CA MET A 177 -4.02 -0.39 29.16
C MET A 177 -4.67 -1.10 30.36
N PRO A 178 -4.13 -2.21 30.90
CA PRO A 178 -4.68 -2.83 32.11
C PRO A 178 -4.63 -1.91 33.33
N LEU A 179 -3.59 -1.07 33.46
CA LEU A 179 -3.49 -0.12 34.56
C LEU A 179 -4.57 0.97 34.49
N LEU A 180 -4.92 1.43 33.29
CA LEU A 180 -5.92 2.48 33.08
C LEU A 180 -7.36 1.95 33.00
N LEU A 181 -7.54 0.74 32.46
CA LEU A 181 -8.84 0.20 32.06
C LEU A 181 -9.20 -1.10 32.79
N GLY A 182 -8.32 -1.65 33.62
CA GLY A 182 -8.55 -2.91 34.33
C GLY A 182 -8.88 -4.06 33.37
N TRP A 183 -9.96 -4.78 33.68
CA TRP A 183 -10.42 -5.93 32.90
C TRP A 183 -10.87 -5.58 31.48
N PHE A 184 -11.17 -4.30 31.19
CA PHE A 184 -11.51 -3.86 29.84
C PHE A 184 -10.34 -3.90 28.85
N ALA A 185 -9.10 -4.07 29.34
CA ALA A 185 -7.93 -4.28 28.50
C ALA A 185 -7.86 -5.71 27.90
N ALA A 186 -8.65 -6.67 28.38
CA ALA A 186 -8.55 -8.08 27.98
C ALA A 186 -8.61 -8.32 26.46
N PRO A 187 -9.53 -7.71 25.67
CA PRO A 187 -9.56 -7.91 24.22
C PRO A 187 -8.28 -7.43 23.51
N PHE A 188 -7.69 -6.34 24.00
CA PHE A 188 -6.43 -5.82 23.49
C PHE A 188 -5.27 -6.78 23.80
N LEU A 189 -5.22 -7.33 25.03
CA LEU A 189 -4.23 -8.33 25.41
C LEU A 189 -4.34 -9.61 24.58
N VAL A 190 -5.56 -10.09 24.32
CA VAL A 190 -5.80 -11.24 23.43
C VAL A 190 -5.28 -10.94 22.02
N LEU A 191 -5.54 -9.74 21.50
CA LEU A 191 -5.01 -9.31 20.21
C LEU A 191 -3.47 -9.31 20.19
N CYS A 192 -2.82 -8.77 21.23
CA CYS A 192 -1.37 -8.82 21.38
C CYS A 192 -0.85 -10.27 21.43
N ALA A 193 -1.50 -11.14 22.20
CA ALA A 193 -1.13 -12.55 22.33
C ALA A 193 -1.22 -13.32 21.00
N VAL A 194 -2.07 -12.89 20.06
CA VAL A 194 -2.14 -13.46 18.70
C VAL A 194 -1.14 -12.81 17.76
N LEU A 195 -1.03 -11.48 17.76
CA LEU A 195 -0.17 -10.75 16.82
C LEU A 195 1.31 -10.97 17.09
N TRP A 196 1.72 -11.06 18.35
CA TRP A 196 3.13 -11.22 18.72
C TRP A 196 3.75 -12.52 18.21
N PRO A 197 3.14 -13.71 18.40
CA PRO A 197 3.63 -14.94 17.80
C PRO A 197 3.68 -14.88 16.28
N LEU A 198 2.70 -14.26 15.61
CA LEU A 198 2.71 -14.12 14.15
C LEU A 198 3.87 -13.23 13.66
N MET A 199 4.13 -12.12 14.35
CA MET A 199 5.27 -11.24 14.07
C MET A 199 6.60 -11.94 14.36
N ALA A 200 6.70 -12.64 15.49
CA ALA A 200 7.89 -13.40 15.87
C ALA A 200 8.16 -14.53 14.87
N TYR A 201 7.13 -15.28 14.47
CA TYR A 201 7.21 -16.31 13.44
C TYR A 201 7.74 -15.75 12.12
N ASN A 202 7.21 -14.61 11.66
CA ASN A 202 7.69 -13.95 10.45
C ASN A 202 9.16 -13.54 10.57
N LEU A 203 9.53 -12.91 11.69
CA LEU A 203 10.91 -12.52 11.97
C LEU A 203 11.86 -13.72 11.97
N ILE A 204 11.53 -14.78 12.72
CA ILE A 204 12.36 -15.97 12.93
C ILE A 204 12.48 -16.81 11.66
N HIS A 205 11.39 -17.03 10.93
CA HIS A 205 11.40 -17.95 9.79
C HIS A 205 11.68 -17.29 8.45
N TRP A 206 11.41 -15.99 8.28
CA TRP A 206 11.59 -15.29 7.00
C TRP A 206 12.73 -14.29 7.00
N VAL A 207 12.76 -13.42 8.01
CA VAL A 207 13.68 -12.26 8.03
C VAL A 207 15.08 -12.65 8.49
N LEU A 208 15.20 -13.32 9.64
CA LEU A 208 16.50 -13.70 10.20
C LEU A 208 17.28 -14.68 9.31
N PRO A 209 16.66 -15.72 8.70
CA PRO A 209 17.35 -16.64 7.81
C PRO A 209 17.60 -16.08 6.40
N ARG A 210 17.21 -14.82 6.15
CA ARG A 210 17.29 -14.16 4.83
C ARG A 210 16.66 -15.00 3.72
N ARG A 211 15.44 -15.52 3.95
CA ARG A 211 14.74 -16.27 2.91
C ARG A 211 14.53 -15.39 1.68
N PRO A 212 14.77 -15.92 0.47
CA PRO A 212 14.63 -15.15 -0.75
C PRO A 212 13.18 -14.71 -0.94
N VAL A 213 12.99 -13.41 -1.12
CA VAL A 213 11.71 -12.80 -1.50
C VAL A 213 11.56 -12.84 -3.02
N LEU A 214 12.67 -12.60 -3.73
CA LEU A 214 12.75 -12.54 -5.18
C LEU A 214 14.13 -13.02 -5.62
N VAL A 215 14.21 -13.86 -6.65
CA VAL A 215 15.44 -14.30 -7.29
C VAL A 215 15.34 -13.96 -8.76
N LEU A 216 16.35 -13.25 -9.27
CA LEU A 216 16.52 -12.94 -10.69
C LEU A 216 17.68 -13.78 -11.18
N ASP A 217 17.47 -14.64 -12.16
CA ASP A 217 18.52 -15.48 -12.74
C ASP A 217 18.37 -15.54 -14.27
N GLY A 218 19.22 -16.31 -14.96
CA GLY A 218 19.12 -16.46 -16.42
C GLY A 218 17.83 -17.14 -16.89
N GLY A 219 17.15 -17.89 -16.01
CA GLY A 219 15.90 -18.56 -16.31
C GLY A 219 14.68 -17.66 -16.17
N GLY A 220 14.75 -16.60 -15.35
CA GLY A 220 13.67 -15.64 -15.18
C GLY A 220 13.60 -15.02 -13.80
N VAL A 221 12.37 -14.82 -13.34
CA VAL A 221 12.04 -14.20 -12.06
C VAL A 221 11.32 -15.21 -11.18
N ARG A 222 11.88 -15.52 -10.01
CA ARG A 222 11.30 -16.46 -9.03
C ARG A 222 10.97 -15.75 -7.72
N PHE A 223 9.73 -15.87 -7.28
CA PHE A 223 9.26 -15.30 -6.03
C PHE A 223 9.42 -16.31 -4.89
N GLY A 224 9.66 -15.84 -3.67
CA GLY A 224 9.71 -16.65 -2.44
C GLY A 224 8.42 -17.42 -2.14
N THR A 225 7.33 -17.11 -2.86
CA THR A 225 6.07 -17.87 -2.83
C THR A 225 6.12 -19.16 -3.63
N GLY A 226 7.20 -19.42 -4.39
CA GLY A 226 7.35 -20.56 -5.30
C GLY A 226 6.89 -20.29 -6.74
N VAL A 227 6.39 -19.09 -7.05
CA VAL A 227 5.98 -18.73 -8.41
C VAL A 227 7.19 -18.27 -9.21
N GLY A 228 7.46 -18.92 -10.33
CA GLY A 228 8.49 -18.53 -11.30
C GLY A 228 7.87 -18.08 -12.60
N LEU A 229 8.46 -17.07 -13.23
CA LEU A 229 8.16 -16.66 -14.60
C LEU A 229 9.44 -16.62 -15.43
N PRO A 230 9.45 -17.23 -16.63
CA PRO A 230 10.57 -17.04 -17.55
C PRO A 230 10.61 -15.59 -18.05
N TRP A 231 11.79 -15.12 -18.45
CA TRP A 231 11.94 -13.76 -19.01
C TRP A 231 11.06 -13.52 -20.23
N SER A 232 10.86 -14.55 -21.06
CA SER A 232 9.96 -14.50 -22.23
C SER A 232 8.50 -14.24 -21.90
N ALA A 233 8.06 -14.51 -20.66
CA ALA A 233 6.71 -14.22 -20.20
C ALA A 233 6.54 -12.78 -19.67
N ILE A 234 7.64 -12.03 -19.50
CA ILE A 234 7.65 -10.68 -18.94
C ILE A 234 7.75 -9.67 -20.07
N THR A 235 6.72 -8.83 -20.23
CA THR A 235 6.64 -7.84 -21.31
C THR A 235 7.30 -6.51 -20.94
N GLU A 236 7.22 -6.11 -19.68
CA GLU A 236 7.84 -4.88 -19.19
C GLU A 236 8.01 -4.91 -17.66
N ILE A 237 8.94 -4.10 -17.15
CA ILE A 237 9.11 -3.84 -15.72
C ILE A 237 8.59 -2.44 -15.42
N ARG A 238 7.57 -2.34 -14.56
CA ARG A 238 7.00 -1.06 -14.12
C ARG A 238 7.47 -0.71 -12.71
N VAL A 239 7.96 0.50 -12.53
CA VAL A 239 8.40 1.03 -11.23
C VAL A 239 7.44 2.12 -10.78
N HIS A 240 6.61 1.80 -9.79
CA HIS A 240 5.63 2.73 -9.21
C HIS A 240 6.16 3.38 -7.93
N PRO A 241 5.82 4.65 -7.64
CA PRO A 241 6.13 5.26 -6.36
C PRO A 241 5.39 4.52 -5.23
N LEU A 242 6.13 4.02 -4.22
CA LEU A 242 5.49 3.42 -3.05
C LEU A 242 5.03 4.53 -2.12
N ARG A 243 3.75 4.88 -2.22
CA ARG A 243 3.12 5.82 -1.28
C ARG A 243 2.74 5.11 0.01
N THR A 244 3.73 4.75 0.82
CA THR A 244 3.53 4.28 2.20
C THR A 244 4.08 5.32 3.19
N GLY A 245 3.32 5.65 4.23
CA GLY A 245 3.71 6.65 5.23
C GLY A 245 3.24 8.08 4.91
N ASN A 246 3.66 9.03 5.76
CA ASN A 246 3.31 10.45 5.67
C ASN A 246 4.30 11.28 4.83
N ARG A 247 5.49 10.74 4.53
CA ARG A 247 6.47 11.35 3.62
C ARG A 247 6.81 10.30 2.57
N PRO A 248 6.58 10.57 1.26
CA PRO A 248 7.01 9.66 0.22
C PRO A 248 8.53 9.54 0.30
N ASN A 249 9.05 8.35 0.60
CA ASN A 249 10.48 8.11 0.49
C ASN A 249 10.77 7.80 -0.99
N PRO A 250 11.57 8.62 -1.69
CA PRO A 250 11.89 8.38 -3.10
C PRO A 250 12.56 7.01 -3.33
N ARG A 251 13.22 6.44 -2.32
CA ARG A 251 13.83 5.11 -2.38
C ARG A 251 12.81 3.98 -2.37
N HIS A 252 11.61 4.22 -1.86
CA HIS A 252 10.59 3.20 -1.74
C HIS A 252 9.72 3.20 -3.00
N ARG A 253 9.72 2.07 -3.69
CA ARG A 253 9.00 1.84 -4.94
C ARG A 253 8.32 0.48 -4.91
N VAL A 254 7.39 0.29 -5.83
CA VAL A 254 6.84 -1.02 -6.16
C VAL A 254 7.36 -1.39 -7.53
N ILE A 255 8.00 -2.54 -7.62
CA ILE A 255 8.49 -3.13 -8.86
C ILE A 255 7.45 -4.15 -9.29
N ALA A 256 6.84 -3.94 -10.45
CA ALA A 256 5.82 -4.80 -11.03
C ALA A 256 6.37 -5.43 -12.32
N PHE A 257 6.42 -6.76 -12.35
CA PHE A 257 6.84 -7.53 -13.52
C PHE A 257 5.60 -7.83 -14.36
N VAL A 258 5.35 -7.04 -15.40
CA VAL A 258 4.14 -7.18 -16.22
C VAL A 258 4.28 -8.43 -17.09
N CYS A 259 3.29 -9.30 -17.00
CA CYS A 259 3.28 -10.57 -17.72
C CYS A 259 2.44 -10.45 -18.99
N ALA A 260 2.82 -11.16 -20.05
CA ALA A 260 2.00 -11.27 -21.26
C ALA A 260 0.62 -11.86 -20.94
N ASP A 261 0.58 -12.92 -20.13
CA ASP A 261 -0.65 -13.47 -19.56
C ASP A 261 -0.61 -13.42 -18.02
N PRO A 262 -1.39 -12.53 -17.38
CA PRO A 262 -1.46 -12.44 -15.93
C PRO A 262 -2.23 -13.61 -15.28
N GLN A 263 -2.98 -14.42 -16.03
CA GLN A 263 -3.74 -15.54 -15.48
C GLN A 263 -2.83 -16.71 -15.08
N VAL A 264 -1.74 -16.94 -15.81
CA VAL A 264 -0.76 -18.00 -15.52
C VAL A 264 -0.21 -17.91 -14.08
N PRO A 265 0.40 -16.80 -13.63
CA PRO A 265 0.86 -16.67 -12.25
C PRO A 265 -0.29 -16.60 -11.23
N LEU A 266 -1.50 -16.19 -11.64
CA LEU A 266 -2.67 -16.19 -10.74
C LEU A 266 -3.24 -17.58 -10.50
N ALA A 267 -3.13 -18.49 -11.46
CA ALA A 267 -3.60 -19.86 -11.35
C ALA A 267 -2.70 -20.70 -10.41
N SER A 268 -1.39 -20.40 -10.36
CA SER A 268 -0.44 -21.08 -9.48
C SER A 268 -0.54 -20.66 -8.00
N LEU A 269 -1.22 -19.56 -7.70
CA LEU A 269 -1.42 -19.05 -6.35
C LEU A 269 -2.74 -19.54 -5.74
N LYS A 270 -2.74 -19.83 -4.43
CA LYS A 270 -3.93 -20.25 -3.66
C LYS A 270 -4.26 -19.30 -2.50
N GLY A 271 -5.52 -19.32 -2.07
CA GLY A 271 -6.01 -18.61 -0.88
C GLY A 271 -5.70 -17.11 -0.85
N PHE A 272 -5.22 -16.63 0.29
CA PHE A 272 -4.90 -15.21 0.51
C PHE A 272 -3.86 -14.66 -0.48
N ARG A 273 -2.90 -15.50 -0.93
CA ARG A 273 -1.88 -15.07 -1.90
C ARG A 273 -2.49 -14.72 -3.26
N ARG A 274 -3.43 -15.55 -3.75
CA ARG A 274 -4.18 -15.26 -4.98
C ARG A 274 -5.00 -13.98 -4.85
N GLY A 275 -5.63 -13.77 -3.69
CA GLY A 275 -6.36 -12.53 -3.39
C GLY A 275 -5.46 -11.29 -3.44
N ASN A 276 -4.26 -11.36 -2.87
CA ASN A 276 -3.29 -10.27 -2.93
C ASN A 276 -2.75 -10.04 -4.35
N ALA A 277 -2.46 -11.10 -5.10
CA ALA A 277 -2.01 -10.99 -6.49
C ALA A 277 -3.09 -10.38 -7.39
N ARG A 278 -4.38 -10.72 -7.22
CA ARG A 278 -5.49 -10.04 -7.92
C ARG A 278 -5.56 -8.55 -7.59
N ARG A 279 -5.33 -8.19 -6.33
CA ARG A 279 -5.23 -6.78 -5.91
C ARG A 279 -4.04 -6.11 -6.59
N SER A 280 -2.86 -6.72 -6.58
CA SER A 280 -1.67 -6.20 -7.27
C SER A 280 -1.92 -6.00 -8.77
N LEU A 281 -2.59 -6.96 -9.43
CA LEU A 281 -2.98 -6.83 -10.84
C LEU A 281 -3.88 -5.61 -11.05
N THR A 282 -4.85 -5.40 -10.16
CA THR A 282 -5.75 -4.24 -10.21
C THR A 282 -5.03 -2.92 -10.00
N TYR A 283 -4.01 -2.87 -9.13
CA TYR A 283 -3.33 -1.61 -8.78
C TYR A 283 -2.12 -1.30 -9.67
N TYR A 284 -1.34 -2.29 -10.08
CA TYR A 284 -0.06 -2.12 -10.76
C TYR A 284 -0.05 -2.70 -12.17
N GLY A 285 -1.15 -3.34 -12.61
CA GLY A 285 -1.21 -4.03 -13.89
C GLY A 285 -0.42 -5.34 -13.93
N SER A 286 0.03 -5.84 -12.77
CA SER A 286 0.72 -7.13 -12.66
C SER A 286 0.35 -7.86 -11.38
N PRO A 287 0.12 -9.20 -11.42
CA PRO A 287 -0.07 -10.00 -10.22
C PRO A 287 1.22 -10.16 -9.40
N LEU A 288 2.37 -9.84 -9.99
CA LEU A 288 3.71 -10.01 -9.43
C LEU A 288 4.35 -8.64 -9.18
N ALA A 289 4.05 -8.10 -8.01
CA ALA A 289 4.55 -6.81 -7.56
C ALA A 289 5.27 -6.93 -6.22
N VAL A 290 6.45 -6.33 -6.09
CA VAL A 290 7.26 -6.32 -4.86
C VAL A 290 7.49 -4.89 -4.41
N ALA A 291 7.23 -4.60 -3.14
CA ALA A 291 7.56 -3.31 -2.54
C ALA A 291 9.01 -3.31 -2.04
N SER A 292 9.82 -2.33 -2.45
CA SER A 292 11.25 -2.27 -2.14
C SER A 292 11.59 -1.79 -0.72
N ARG A 293 10.59 -1.31 0.05
CA ARG A 293 10.77 -0.67 1.36
C ARG A 293 11.59 -1.48 2.38
N ASN A 294 11.50 -2.81 2.34
CA ASN A 294 12.13 -3.71 3.30
C ASN A 294 13.02 -4.75 2.59
N LEU A 295 13.51 -4.45 1.39
CA LEU A 295 14.42 -5.33 0.68
C LEU A 295 15.87 -4.93 0.96
N ASP A 296 16.78 -5.89 0.87
CA ASP A 296 18.22 -5.66 1.05
C ASP A 296 18.91 -5.04 -0.18
N HIS A 297 18.18 -4.89 -1.30
CA HIS A 297 18.63 -4.23 -2.51
C HIS A 297 17.76 -3.03 -2.86
N THR A 298 18.36 -2.02 -3.48
CA THR A 298 17.64 -0.83 -3.95
C THR A 298 16.76 -1.16 -5.16
N THR A 299 15.77 -0.30 -5.43
CA THR A 299 14.90 -0.48 -6.60
C THR A 299 15.72 -0.47 -7.90
N GLU A 300 16.70 0.42 -7.94
CA GLU A 300 17.60 0.65 -9.05
C GLU A 300 18.52 -0.55 -9.28
N GLU A 301 19.07 -1.16 -8.23
CA GLU A 301 19.86 -2.40 -8.32
C GLU A 301 19.03 -3.57 -8.87
N ILE A 302 17.81 -3.74 -8.37
CA ILE A 302 16.93 -4.84 -8.80
C ILE A 302 16.57 -4.70 -10.27
N VAL A 303 16.21 -3.50 -10.71
CA VAL A 303 15.90 -3.21 -12.11
C VAL A 303 17.16 -3.33 -12.97
N ALA A 304 18.31 -2.88 -12.48
CA ALA A 304 19.58 -3.02 -13.19
C ALA A 304 19.96 -4.47 -13.44
N ALA A 305 19.87 -5.31 -12.41
CA ALA A 305 20.12 -6.73 -12.53
C ALA A 305 19.13 -7.41 -13.49
N ALA A 306 17.84 -7.05 -13.42
CA ALA A 306 16.84 -7.61 -14.32
C ALA A 306 17.16 -7.29 -15.79
N VAL A 307 17.51 -6.04 -16.12
CA VAL A 307 17.82 -5.64 -17.50
C VAL A 307 19.16 -6.21 -17.97
N ALA A 308 20.15 -6.34 -17.08
CA ALA A 308 21.41 -6.99 -17.39
C ALA A 308 21.26 -8.49 -17.70
N LEU A 309 20.29 -9.17 -17.07
CA LEU A 309 19.96 -10.58 -17.34
C LEU A 309 19.13 -10.74 -18.62
N HIS A 310 18.19 -9.82 -18.88
CA HIS A 310 17.36 -9.85 -20.08
C HIS A 310 16.90 -8.42 -20.44
N PRO A 311 17.05 -7.95 -21.69
CA PRO A 311 16.74 -6.58 -22.10
C PRO A 311 15.22 -6.32 -22.17
N VAL A 312 14.57 -6.29 -21.00
CA VAL A 312 13.14 -6.01 -20.85
C VAL A 312 12.92 -4.49 -20.76
N PRO A 313 11.90 -3.93 -21.43
CA PRO A 313 11.54 -2.51 -21.29
C PRO A 313 11.25 -2.14 -19.84
N VAL A 314 11.77 -0.99 -19.40
CA VAL A 314 11.54 -0.45 -18.05
C VAL A 314 10.74 0.84 -18.14
N ARG A 315 9.61 0.91 -17.42
CA ARG A 315 8.79 2.12 -17.29
C ARG A 315 8.80 2.63 -15.86
N ARG A 316 9.20 3.88 -15.66
CA ARG A 316 9.22 4.54 -14.35
C ARG A 316 8.09 5.56 -14.23
N PHE A 317 7.31 5.46 -13.17
CA PHE A 317 6.31 6.47 -12.82
C PHE A 317 6.93 7.47 -11.85
N ALA A 318 6.88 8.76 -12.21
CA ALA A 318 7.47 9.82 -11.40
C ALA A 318 6.83 9.87 -10.00
N PRO A 319 7.61 10.14 -8.93
CA PRO A 319 7.06 10.56 -7.67
C PRO A 319 6.45 11.96 -7.87
N SER A 320 5.12 12.04 -7.95
CA SER A 320 4.39 13.31 -7.93
C SER A 320 4.59 14.08 -6.63
#